data_AF-A0A944RNL8-F1
#
_entry.id   AF-A0A944RNL8-F1
#
_cell.length_a   1.000
_cell.length_b   1.000
_cell.length_c   1.000
_cell.angle_alpha   90.00
_cell.angle_beta   90.00
_cell.angle_gamma   90.00
#
_symmetry.space_group_name_H-M   'P 1'
#
loop_
_entity.id
_entity.type
_entity.pdbx_description
1 polymer ?
#
loop_
_entity_poly.entity_id
_entity_poly.type
_entity_poly.pdbx_seq_one_letter_code
_entity_poly.pdbx_strand_id
1 'polypeptide(L)'
;MGYVFDFKDALAYERWFTDEHNHFISDLEINLMLRMLKPMYGETVLDIGCGTGACLLPLINKGLQVTGLDPSTYMIDIAREKVGDRVDFHRGFAEDLPFDDNTFNYSVLFTTLEFVNNPQQALMETFRVTKDKVFIGMLNRYALVGIQRRLKGIFSETIFNKARFFSIWEMKRLIRDILGPVPLSWRTIYQLPASGKIINKIEHSGLMQRFPFGAFAGINVIPVPRYKTRPLALKYRVKQKTGGLSGYAGRVRDIHNKTIINRDTFNLPLKPVNHKKPLTPATIAPAGEIEYGSFFI
;
A
#
# COMPACT_ATOMS: atom_id res chain seq x y z
N MET A 1 -15.30 8.62 -0.60
CA MET A 1 -13.94 9.09 -0.26
C MET A 1 -13.75 8.90 1.22
N GLY A 2 -12.57 8.40 1.65
CA GLY A 2 -12.21 8.29 3.06
C GLY A 2 -12.04 9.66 3.72
N TYR A 3 -11.69 9.67 5.00
CA TYR A 3 -11.40 10.92 5.69
C TYR A 3 -10.07 11.49 5.22
N VAL A 4 -10.07 12.74 4.74
CA VAL A 4 -8.84 13.46 4.35
C VAL A 4 -8.55 14.50 5.41
N PHE A 5 -7.33 14.43 5.95
CA PHE A 5 -6.89 15.31 7.04
C PHE A 5 -6.68 16.72 6.51
N ASP A 6 -7.30 17.70 7.17
CA ASP A 6 -7.06 19.11 6.86
C ASP A 6 -5.81 19.64 7.59
N PHE A 7 -5.53 20.93 7.42
CA PHE A 7 -4.39 21.58 8.06
C PHE A 7 -4.43 21.51 9.60
N LYS A 8 -5.62 21.66 10.21
CA LYS A 8 -5.77 21.61 11.68
C LYS A 8 -5.56 20.19 12.17
N ASP A 9 -6.09 19.20 11.46
CA ASP A 9 -5.88 17.79 11.78
C ASP A 9 -4.40 17.41 11.67
N ALA A 10 -3.71 17.86 10.63
CA ALA A 10 -2.28 17.60 10.43
C ALA A 10 -1.42 18.19 11.57
N LEU A 11 -1.69 19.43 11.97
CA LEU A 11 -1.02 20.05 13.12
C LEU A 11 -1.35 19.37 14.45
N ALA A 12 -2.61 18.97 14.66
CA ALA A 12 -3.02 18.27 15.88
C ALA A 12 -2.36 16.88 15.95
N TYR A 13 -2.29 16.18 14.82
CA TYR A 13 -1.58 14.91 14.71
C TYR A 13 -0.10 15.06 15.01
N GLU A 14 0.56 16.07 14.43
CA GLU A 14 1.98 16.31 14.67
C GLU A 14 2.25 16.61 16.15
N ARG A 15 1.46 17.49 16.77
CA ARG A 15 1.58 17.78 18.22
C ARG A 15 1.41 16.54 19.08
N TRP A 16 0.43 15.71 18.75
CA TRP A 16 0.21 14.44 19.43
C TRP A 16 1.40 13.48 19.25
N PHE A 17 1.98 13.43 18.05
CA PHE A 17 3.14 12.57 17.75
C PHE A 17 4.43 13.04 18.43
N THR A 18 4.63 14.35 18.59
CA THR A 18 5.81 14.93 19.25
C THR A 18 5.82 14.77 20.78
N ASP A 19 4.70 14.34 21.39
CA ASP A 19 4.67 14.02 22.82
C ASP A 19 5.59 12.82 23.12
N GLU A 20 6.49 12.95 24.11
CA GLU A 20 7.51 11.95 24.42
C GLU A 20 6.94 10.54 24.65
N HIS A 21 5.75 10.45 25.24
CA HIS A 21 5.11 9.17 25.50
C HIS A 21 4.63 8.50 24.20
N ASN A 22 4.08 9.29 23.27
CA ASN A 22 3.58 8.79 22.00
C ASN A 22 4.72 8.48 21.02
N HIS A 23 5.82 9.23 21.08
CA HIS A 23 7.04 8.91 20.34
C HIS A 23 7.59 7.55 20.73
N PHE A 24 7.70 7.27 22.04
CA PHE A 24 8.16 5.97 22.53
C PHE A 24 7.25 4.81 22.07
N ILE A 25 5.93 4.99 22.11
CA ILE A 25 4.99 3.98 21.61
C ILE A 25 5.17 3.76 20.11
N SER A 26 5.31 4.83 19.33
CA SER A 26 5.52 4.77 17.90
C SER A 26 6.81 4.02 17.57
N ASP A 27 7.89 4.24 18.33
CA ASP A 27 9.14 3.50 18.18
C ASP A 27 8.95 1.99 18.39
N LEU A 28 8.14 1.56 19.36
CA LEU A 28 7.84 0.13 19.56
C LEU A 28 7.13 -0.48 18.36
N GLU A 29 6.15 0.25 17.80
CA GLU A 29 5.35 -0.19 16.66
C GLU A 29 6.18 -0.22 15.36
N ILE A 30 6.99 0.81 15.11
CA ILE A 30 7.96 0.88 14.02
C ILE A 30 8.98 -0.26 14.14
N ASN A 31 9.50 -0.52 15.34
CA ASN A 31 10.42 -1.64 15.55
C ASN A 31 9.76 -3.00 15.30
N LEU A 32 8.47 -3.16 15.61
CA LEU A 32 7.73 -4.35 15.24
C LEU A 32 7.59 -4.49 13.72
N MET A 33 7.21 -3.41 13.04
CA MET A 33 7.14 -3.35 11.58
C MET A 33 8.45 -3.83 10.95
N LEU A 34 9.58 -3.20 11.33
CA LEU A 34 10.89 -3.55 10.77
C LEU A 34 11.30 -5.00 11.06
N ARG A 35 11.02 -5.51 12.27
CA ARG A 35 11.30 -6.92 12.64
C ARG A 35 10.48 -7.92 11.85
N MET A 36 9.23 -7.57 11.50
CA MET A 36 8.33 -8.45 10.75
C MET A 36 8.59 -8.37 9.24
N LEU A 37 8.82 -7.17 8.72
CA LEU A 37 9.10 -6.95 7.31
C LEU A 37 10.45 -7.56 6.92
N LYS A 38 11.47 -7.41 7.77
CA LYS A 38 12.86 -7.80 7.51
C LYS A 38 13.34 -7.30 6.14
N PRO A 39 13.36 -5.97 5.93
CA PRO A 39 13.73 -5.38 4.65
C PRO A 39 15.19 -5.66 4.30
N MET A 40 15.50 -5.76 3.01
CA MET A 40 16.88 -5.80 2.52
C MET A 40 17.30 -4.44 1.99
N TYR A 41 18.58 -4.13 2.12
CA TYR A 41 19.16 -2.87 1.65
C TYR A 41 18.96 -2.71 0.14
N GLY A 42 18.57 -1.50 -0.30
CA GLY A 42 18.38 -1.14 -1.70
C GLY A 42 17.01 -1.48 -2.28
N GLU A 43 16.16 -2.21 -1.55
CA GLU A 43 14.79 -2.55 -1.99
C GLU A 43 13.84 -1.36 -1.91
N THR A 44 12.73 -1.45 -2.65
CA THR A 44 11.71 -0.40 -2.71
C THR A 44 10.58 -0.64 -1.71
N VAL A 45 10.10 0.43 -1.09
CA VAL A 45 8.95 0.38 -0.18
C VAL A 45 7.96 1.51 -0.48
N LEU A 46 6.68 1.17 -0.52
CA LEU A 46 5.58 2.13 -0.55
C LEU A 46 4.96 2.26 0.84
N ASP A 47 4.98 3.46 1.41
CA ASP A 47 4.24 3.81 2.62
C ASP A 47 2.89 4.42 2.22
N ILE A 48 1.81 3.66 2.39
CA ILE A 48 0.45 4.02 1.97
C ILE A 48 -0.26 4.69 3.14
N GLY A 49 -0.61 5.96 2.96
CA GLY A 49 -1.06 6.86 4.03
C GLY A 49 0.11 7.27 4.92
N CYS A 50 1.18 7.82 4.32
CA CYS A 50 2.42 8.11 5.04
C CYS A 50 2.28 9.21 6.12
N GLY A 51 1.18 9.97 6.13
CA GLY A 51 0.90 11.00 7.13
C GLY A 51 2.05 12.02 7.24
N THR A 52 2.38 12.43 8.47
CA THR A 52 3.52 13.33 8.75
C THR A 52 4.90 12.64 8.74
N GLY A 53 4.97 11.41 8.22
CA GLY A 53 6.23 10.73 7.92
C GLY A 53 6.86 9.91 9.05
N ALA A 54 6.07 9.46 10.03
CA ALA A 54 6.54 8.69 11.18
C ALA A 54 7.38 7.45 10.80
N CYS A 55 6.98 6.74 9.74
CA CYS A 55 7.67 5.53 9.28
C CYS A 55 8.79 5.80 8.27
N LEU A 56 8.85 6.99 7.66
CA LEU A 56 9.73 7.30 6.53
C LEU A 56 11.21 7.25 6.94
N LEU A 57 11.62 7.97 7.98
CA LEU A 57 13.01 7.98 8.45
C LEU A 57 13.51 6.58 8.86
N PRO A 58 12.77 5.79 9.66
CA PRO A 58 13.15 4.41 9.96
C PRO A 58 13.36 3.54 8.72
N LEU A 59 12.52 3.67 7.68
CA LEU A 59 12.64 2.92 6.43
C LEU A 59 13.88 3.37 5.63
N ILE A 60 14.11 4.68 5.51
CA ILE A 60 15.32 5.26 4.87
C ILE A 60 16.57 4.77 5.60
N ASN A 61 16.58 4.78 6.93
CA ASN A 61 17.71 4.33 7.75
C ASN A 61 18.00 2.83 7.61
N LYS A 62 17.05 2.03 7.08
CA LYS A 62 17.28 0.64 6.68
C LYS A 62 17.83 0.50 5.26
N GLY A 63 18.08 1.61 4.57
CA GLY A 63 18.61 1.66 3.21
C GLY A 63 17.58 1.36 2.14
N LEU A 64 16.29 1.58 2.44
CA LEU A 64 15.22 1.39 1.47
C LEU A 64 15.04 2.63 0.59
N GLN A 65 14.59 2.40 -0.64
CA GLN A 65 14.08 3.45 -1.52
C GLN A 65 12.60 3.66 -1.21
N VAL A 66 12.29 4.79 -0.58
CA VAL A 66 10.97 5.03 0.01
C VAL A 66 10.12 5.91 -0.90
N THR A 67 8.91 5.44 -1.19
CA THR A 67 7.83 6.23 -1.79
C THR A 67 6.74 6.41 -0.76
N GLY A 68 6.27 7.64 -0.56
CA GLY A 68 5.16 7.96 0.35
C GLY A 68 3.92 8.36 -0.43
N LEU A 69 2.75 7.85 -0.05
CA LEU A 69 1.48 8.26 -0.64
C LEU A 69 0.50 8.71 0.44
N ASP A 70 -0.12 9.88 0.29
CA ASP A 70 -1.19 10.34 1.19
C ASP A 70 -2.18 11.25 0.44
N PRO A 71 -3.49 11.21 0.73
CA PRO A 71 -4.45 12.10 0.08
C PRO A 71 -4.32 13.57 0.53
N SER A 72 -3.78 13.82 1.73
CA SER A 72 -3.63 15.16 2.31
C SER A 72 -2.30 15.80 1.93
N THR A 73 -2.38 16.96 1.27
CA THR A 73 -1.18 17.75 0.96
C THR A 73 -0.50 18.25 2.22
N TYR A 74 -1.25 18.61 3.26
CA TYR A 74 -0.70 19.14 4.51
C TYR A 74 0.14 18.11 5.26
N MET A 75 -0.29 16.84 5.22
CA MET A 75 0.49 15.73 5.77
C MET A 75 1.82 15.54 5.02
N ILE A 76 1.75 15.53 3.67
CA ILE A 76 2.93 15.40 2.81
C ILE A 76 3.90 16.56 3.02
N ASP A 77 3.41 17.80 3.15
CA ASP A 77 4.27 18.97 3.33
C ASP A 77 5.07 18.87 4.63
N ILE A 78 4.43 18.49 5.75
CA ILE A 78 5.11 18.24 7.03
C ILE A 78 6.10 17.07 6.92
N ALA A 79 5.72 15.97 6.25
CA ALA A 79 6.61 14.84 6.05
C ALA A 79 7.86 15.24 5.24
N ARG A 80 7.67 16.04 4.18
CA ARG A 80 8.73 16.54 3.31
C ARG A 80 9.69 17.47 4.06
N GLU A 81 9.21 18.29 4.98
CA GLU A 81 10.09 19.10 5.84
C GLU A 81 11.06 18.22 6.67
N LYS A 82 10.62 17.03 7.10
CA LYS A 82 11.45 16.11 7.91
C LYS A 82 12.46 15.32 7.08
N VAL A 83 12.05 14.86 5.89
CA VAL A 83 12.85 13.91 5.10
C VAL A 83 13.51 14.51 3.87
N GLY A 84 13.05 15.69 3.42
CA GLY A 84 13.50 16.33 2.18
C GLY A 84 13.23 15.45 0.96
N ASP A 85 14.13 15.53 -0.03
CA ASP A 85 14.03 14.79 -1.30
C ASP A 85 14.42 13.31 -1.21
N ARG A 86 14.58 12.77 0.01
CA ARG A 86 14.90 11.34 0.22
C ARG A 86 13.70 10.42 -0.01
N VAL A 87 12.50 10.98 -0.17
CA VAL A 87 11.25 10.26 -0.38
C VAL A 87 10.54 10.83 -1.61
N ASP A 88 10.08 9.93 -2.49
CA ASP A 88 9.21 10.30 -3.58
C ASP A 88 7.75 10.35 -3.09
N PHE A 89 7.14 11.53 -3.10
CA PHE A 89 5.80 11.76 -2.53
C PHE A 89 4.74 11.84 -3.62
N HIS A 90 3.66 11.06 -3.42
CA HIS A 90 2.51 11.02 -4.32
C HIS A 90 1.24 11.40 -3.56
N ARG A 91 0.40 12.22 -4.19
CA ARG A 91 -0.93 12.49 -3.67
C ARG A 91 -1.90 11.48 -4.27
N GLY A 92 -2.60 10.72 -3.43
CA GLY A 92 -3.54 9.71 -3.91
C GLY A 92 -4.32 9.05 -2.78
N PHE A 93 -5.26 8.21 -3.16
CA PHE A 93 -6.05 7.40 -2.23
C PHE A 93 -5.53 5.96 -2.21
N ALA A 94 -5.60 5.30 -1.05
CA ALA A 94 -5.18 3.91 -0.94
C ALA A 94 -6.05 2.97 -1.79
N GLU A 95 -7.29 3.36 -2.09
CA GLU A 95 -8.24 2.60 -2.91
C GLU A 95 -7.96 2.61 -4.43
N ASP A 96 -7.06 3.48 -4.90
CA ASP A 96 -6.68 3.62 -6.32
C ASP A 96 -5.23 4.09 -6.42
N LEU A 97 -4.30 3.13 -6.40
CA LEU A 97 -2.87 3.43 -6.32
C LEU A 97 -2.29 3.69 -7.72
N PRO A 98 -1.61 4.83 -7.96
CA PRO A 98 -1.10 5.23 -9.27
C PRO A 98 0.21 4.51 -9.66
N PHE A 99 0.32 3.23 -9.33
CA PHE A 99 1.51 2.42 -9.57
C PHE A 99 1.17 1.13 -10.32
N ASP A 100 2.15 0.58 -11.02
CA ASP A 100 1.97 -0.68 -11.75
C ASP A 100 1.93 -1.89 -10.80
N ASP A 101 1.57 -3.05 -11.37
CA ASP A 101 1.51 -4.30 -10.61
C ASP A 101 2.93 -4.72 -10.19
N ASN A 102 3.11 -5.14 -8.93
CA ASN A 102 4.39 -5.59 -8.34
C ASN A 102 5.55 -4.58 -8.44
N THR A 103 5.27 -3.27 -8.45
CA THR A 103 6.30 -2.21 -8.48
C THR A 103 7.19 -2.20 -7.23
N PHE A 104 6.62 -2.46 -6.05
CA PHE A 104 7.34 -2.35 -4.78
C PHE A 104 7.69 -3.72 -4.20
N ASN A 105 8.90 -3.88 -3.68
CA ASN A 105 9.22 -5.07 -2.87
C ASN A 105 8.31 -5.14 -1.64
N TYR A 106 8.13 -3.98 -0.99
CA TYR A 106 7.35 -3.85 0.23
C TYR A 106 6.26 -2.80 0.12
N SER A 107 5.12 -3.06 0.76
CA SER A 107 4.17 -1.99 1.09
C SER A 107 3.85 -1.99 2.58
N VAL A 108 3.66 -0.80 3.12
CA VAL A 108 3.32 -0.54 4.51
C VAL A 108 2.00 0.22 4.55
N LEU A 109 1.08 -0.26 5.37
CA LEU A 109 -0.12 0.45 5.79
C LEU A 109 -0.01 0.60 7.30
N PHE A 110 0.28 1.80 7.79
CA PHE A 110 0.52 2.02 9.21
C PHE A 110 -0.59 2.91 9.79
N THR A 111 -1.56 2.29 10.45
CA THR A 111 -2.77 2.97 10.97
C THR A 111 -3.58 3.73 9.91
N THR A 112 -3.46 3.30 8.65
CA THR A 112 -4.10 3.93 7.49
C THR A 112 -5.52 3.41 7.23
N LEU A 113 -5.74 2.09 7.38
CA LEU A 113 -7.00 1.44 7.02
C LEU A 113 -8.18 1.89 7.89
N GLU A 114 -7.88 2.48 9.04
CA GLU A 114 -8.79 3.09 9.98
C GLU A 114 -9.55 4.28 9.37
N PHE A 115 -8.98 4.94 8.36
CA PHE A 115 -9.49 6.20 7.79
C PHE A 115 -9.95 6.08 6.32
N VAL A 116 -9.65 4.95 5.66
CA VAL A 116 -10.09 4.68 4.29
C VAL A 116 -11.58 4.34 4.24
N ASN A 117 -12.23 4.66 3.13
CA ASN A 117 -13.66 4.38 2.97
C ASN A 117 -13.92 2.92 2.63
N ASN A 118 -13.07 2.33 1.78
CA ASN A 118 -13.18 0.93 1.40
C ASN A 118 -11.87 0.18 1.71
N PRO A 119 -11.73 -0.38 2.94
CA PRO A 119 -10.54 -1.13 3.32
C PRO A 119 -10.25 -2.34 2.44
N GLN A 120 -11.30 -2.99 1.90
CA GLN A 120 -11.12 -4.14 1.01
C GLN A 120 -10.48 -3.71 -0.32
N GLN A 121 -10.96 -2.61 -0.91
CA GLN A 121 -10.37 -2.06 -2.13
C GLN A 121 -8.93 -1.57 -1.89
N ALA A 122 -8.67 -0.90 -0.77
CA ALA A 122 -7.32 -0.46 -0.41
C ALA A 122 -6.35 -1.65 -0.27
N LEU A 123 -6.79 -2.74 0.37
CA LEU A 123 -6.00 -3.97 0.45
C LEU A 123 -5.78 -4.60 -0.93
N MET A 124 -6.80 -4.63 -1.79
CA MET A 124 -6.66 -5.15 -3.16
C MET A 124 -5.60 -4.40 -3.96
N GLU A 125 -5.63 -3.06 -3.93
CA GLU A 125 -4.61 -2.24 -4.58
C GLU A 125 -3.22 -2.41 -3.96
N THR A 126 -3.15 -2.47 -2.62
CA THR A 126 -1.88 -2.72 -1.91
C THR A 126 -1.26 -4.04 -2.35
N PHE A 127 -2.05 -5.13 -2.43
CA PHE A 127 -1.55 -6.42 -2.90
C PHE A 127 -1.22 -6.42 -4.40
N ARG A 128 -1.89 -5.58 -5.20
CA ARG A 128 -1.60 -5.45 -6.63
C ARG A 128 -0.21 -4.85 -6.87
N VAL A 129 0.14 -3.79 -6.14
CA VAL A 129 1.41 -3.06 -6.35
C VAL A 129 2.60 -3.71 -5.63
N THR A 130 2.36 -4.65 -4.72
CA THR A 130 3.41 -5.25 -3.88
C THR A 130 3.85 -6.62 -4.38
N LYS A 131 5.16 -6.81 -4.46
CA LYS A 131 5.80 -8.05 -4.90
C LYS A 131 6.06 -9.05 -3.78
N ASP A 132 6.73 -8.63 -2.70
CA ASP A 132 7.32 -9.58 -1.73
C ASP A 132 6.57 -9.62 -0.41
N LYS A 133 6.35 -8.48 0.27
CA LYS A 133 5.65 -8.45 1.57
C LYS A 133 4.85 -7.19 1.80
N VAL A 134 3.69 -7.35 2.43
CA VAL A 134 2.87 -6.24 2.94
C VAL A 134 2.86 -6.27 4.45
N PHE A 135 3.19 -5.15 5.08
CA PHE A 135 2.96 -4.94 6.51
C PHE A 135 1.71 -4.08 6.73
N ILE A 136 0.81 -4.56 7.59
CA ILE A 136 -0.42 -3.88 7.99
C ILE A 136 -0.35 -3.67 9.50
N GLY A 137 -0.14 -2.42 9.91
CA GLY A 137 -0.23 -1.95 11.29
C GLY A 137 -1.62 -1.39 11.55
N MET A 138 -2.30 -1.88 12.58
CA MET A 138 -3.67 -1.49 12.89
C MET A 138 -3.92 -1.35 14.39
N LEU A 139 -4.83 -0.44 14.74
CA LEU A 139 -5.34 -0.27 16.09
C LEU A 139 -6.32 -1.40 16.41
N ASN A 140 -5.97 -2.21 17.38
CA ASN A 140 -6.70 -3.44 17.68
C ASN A 140 -7.97 -3.13 18.49
N ARG A 141 -9.13 -3.57 17.99
CA ARG A 141 -10.44 -3.42 18.66
C ARG A 141 -10.48 -4.03 20.06
N TYR A 142 -9.71 -5.10 20.29
CA TYR A 142 -9.70 -5.85 21.56
C TYR A 142 -8.54 -5.45 22.49
N ALA A 143 -7.94 -4.28 22.29
CA ALA A 143 -6.92 -3.74 23.17
C ALA A 143 -7.44 -3.64 24.62
N LEU A 144 -6.80 -4.35 25.56
CA LEU A 144 -7.10 -4.23 27.01
C LEU A 144 -6.89 -2.79 27.51
N VAL A 145 -5.84 -2.12 27.02
CA VAL A 145 -5.56 -0.70 27.29
C VAL A 145 -6.58 0.23 26.61
N GLY A 146 -7.27 -0.25 25.58
CA GLY A 146 -8.38 0.44 24.93
C GLY A 146 -9.57 0.67 25.87
N ILE A 147 -9.74 -0.15 26.92
CA ILE A 147 -10.76 0.07 27.96
C ILE A 147 -10.34 1.24 28.87
N GLN A 148 -9.07 1.32 29.27
CA GLN A 148 -8.55 2.41 30.12
C GLN A 148 -8.40 3.75 29.36
N ARG A 149 -8.01 3.70 28.07
CA ARG A 149 -7.98 4.86 27.17
C ARG A 149 -9.39 5.29 26.74
N ARG A 150 -10.35 4.38 26.55
CA ARG A 150 -11.78 4.74 26.39
C ARG A 150 -12.35 5.42 27.62
N LEU A 151 -11.87 5.09 28.82
CA LEU A 151 -12.30 5.77 30.05
C LEU A 151 -11.67 7.17 30.20
N LYS A 152 -10.47 7.43 29.65
CA LYS A 152 -9.83 8.77 29.66
C LYS A 152 -10.14 9.64 28.43
N GLY A 153 -10.42 9.04 27.27
CA GLY A 153 -10.67 9.71 25.99
C GLY A 153 -12.11 10.19 25.78
N ILE A 154 -12.99 10.07 26.79
CA ILE A 154 -14.35 10.64 26.77
C ILE A 154 -14.31 12.18 26.79
N PHE A 155 -13.17 12.80 27.15
CA PHE A 155 -13.06 14.26 27.34
C PHE A 155 -12.27 15.04 26.29
N SER A 156 -11.76 14.39 25.23
CA SER A 156 -11.08 15.12 24.14
C SER A 156 -11.70 14.74 22.80
N GLU A 157 -12.21 15.73 22.07
CA GLU A 157 -12.57 15.59 20.65
C GLU A 157 -11.31 15.25 19.86
N THR A 158 -11.00 13.96 19.73
CA THR A 158 -9.72 13.51 19.17
C THR A 158 -9.96 12.68 17.93
N ILE A 159 -9.03 12.77 16.98
CA ILE A 159 -8.95 12.10 15.67
C ILE A 159 -9.40 10.62 15.71
N PHE A 160 -9.22 9.94 16.84
CA PHE A 160 -9.65 8.58 17.13
C PHE A 160 -11.17 8.32 17.00
N ASN A 161 -12.04 9.32 17.17
CA ASN A 161 -13.49 9.15 17.00
C ASN A 161 -13.89 8.84 15.55
N LYS A 162 -13.03 9.19 14.58
CA LYS A 162 -13.25 8.96 13.15
C LYS A 162 -12.62 7.65 12.65
N ALA A 163 -11.84 6.97 13.50
CA ALA A 163 -11.09 5.78 13.15
C ALA A 163 -11.92 4.49 13.29
N ARG A 164 -11.90 3.63 12.26
CA ARG A 164 -12.48 2.28 12.33
C ARG A 164 -11.46 1.31 12.94
N PHE A 165 -11.77 0.76 14.12
CA PHE A 165 -10.93 -0.28 14.73
C PHE A 165 -11.15 -1.66 14.11
N PHE A 166 -10.06 -2.37 13.81
CA PHE A 166 -10.10 -3.73 13.26
C PHE A 166 -9.75 -4.76 14.33
N SER A 167 -10.27 -5.98 14.19
CA SER A 167 -9.74 -7.14 14.90
C SER A 167 -8.79 -7.93 14.01
N ILE A 168 -7.83 -8.64 14.63
CA ILE A 168 -6.89 -9.51 13.90
C ILE A 168 -7.63 -10.53 13.02
N TRP A 169 -8.79 -10.99 13.49
CA TRP A 169 -9.58 -12.02 12.82
C TRP A 169 -10.36 -11.44 11.65
N GLU A 170 -10.92 -10.24 11.83
CA GLU A 170 -11.54 -9.47 10.74
C GLU A 170 -10.51 -9.21 9.62
N MET A 171 -9.31 -8.76 9.99
CA MET A 171 -8.24 -8.51 9.02
C MET A 171 -7.80 -9.79 8.29
N LYS A 172 -7.57 -10.89 9.02
CA LYS A 172 -7.25 -12.19 8.43
C LYS A 172 -8.32 -12.68 7.46
N ARG A 173 -9.59 -12.46 7.78
CA ARG A 173 -10.72 -12.82 6.90
C ARG A 173 -10.67 -12.01 5.62
N LEU A 174 -10.56 -10.67 5.71
CA LEU A 174 -10.44 -9.80 4.54
C LEU A 174 -9.27 -10.21 3.63
N ILE A 175 -8.11 -10.49 4.21
CA ILE A 175 -6.93 -10.92 3.43
C ILE A 175 -7.20 -12.26 2.73
N ARG A 176 -7.81 -13.21 3.43
CA ARG A 176 -8.17 -14.52 2.88
C ARG A 176 -9.20 -14.40 1.75
N ASP A 177 -10.17 -13.51 1.88
CA ASP A 177 -11.19 -13.30 0.86
C ASP A 177 -10.60 -12.70 -0.43
N ILE A 178 -9.52 -11.91 -0.32
CA ILE A 178 -8.85 -11.28 -1.46
C ILE A 178 -7.80 -12.19 -2.13
N LEU A 179 -6.94 -12.82 -1.33
CA LEU A 179 -5.76 -13.56 -1.81
C LEU A 179 -5.90 -15.08 -1.74
N GLY A 180 -6.91 -15.60 -1.04
CA GLY A 180 -6.98 -17.00 -0.69
C GLY A 180 -5.98 -17.39 0.41
N PRO A 181 -5.56 -18.66 0.48
CA PRO A 181 -4.59 -19.12 1.46
C PRO A 181 -3.18 -18.62 1.13
N VAL A 182 -2.71 -17.63 1.89
CA VAL A 182 -1.35 -17.07 1.78
C VAL A 182 -0.61 -17.13 3.11
N PRO A 183 0.74 -17.17 3.09
CA PRO A 183 1.52 -17.05 4.32
C PRO A 183 1.25 -15.72 5.02
N LEU A 184 0.76 -15.80 6.25
CA LEU A 184 0.44 -14.66 7.08
C LEU A 184 0.98 -14.88 8.49
N SER A 185 1.67 -13.87 9.02
CA SER A 185 2.10 -13.82 10.41
C SER A 185 1.59 -12.55 11.07
N TRP A 186 1.35 -12.59 12.37
CA TRP A 186 0.82 -11.44 13.11
C TRP A 186 1.45 -11.36 14.50
N ARG A 187 1.58 -10.14 15.01
CA ARG A 187 2.09 -9.84 16.35
C ARG A 187 1.34 -8.66 16.94
N THR A 188 1.34 -8.54 18.26
CA THR A 188 0.71 -7.43 18.97
C THR A 188 1.68 -6.74 19.92
N ILE A 189 1.38 -5.49 20.27
CA ILE A 189 2.09 -4.71 21.29
C ILE A 189 1.08 -4.26 22.33
N TYR A 190 1.39 -4.44 23.61
CA TYR A 190 0.44 -4.21 24.70
C TYR A 190 0.38 -2.77 25.23
N GLN A 191 1.45 -1.98 25.09
CA GLN A 191 1.53 -0.61 25.61
C GLN A 191 1.14 -0.53 27.10
N LEU A 192 1.78 -1.34 27.95
CA LEU A 192 1.48 -1.41 29.37
C LEU A 192 1.84 -0.07 30.06
N PRO A 193 0.96 0.48 30.92
CA PRO A 193 1.11 1.81 31.50
C PRO A 193 2.20 1.93 32.58
N ALA A 194 3.05 0.91 32.74
CA ALA A 194 4.03 0.84 33.82
C ALA A 194 5.45 0.74 33.25
N SER A 195 6.33 1.66 33.65
CA SER A 195 7.73 1.71 33.24
C SER A 195 8.61 0.86 34.14
N GLY A 196 9.31 -0.13 33.58
CA GLY A 196 10.30 -0.93 34.29
C GLY A 196 11.03 -1.91 33.37
N LYS A 197 12.31 -2.20 33.66
CA LYS A 197 13.14 -3.12 32.84
C LYS A 197 12.50 -4.49 32.61
N ILE A 198 11.75 -4.98 33.60
CA ILE A 198 11.04 -6.26 33.55
C ILE A 198 9.84 -6.17 32.59
N ILE A 199 9.10 -5.06 32.62
CA ILE A 199 7.93 -4.85 31.77
C ILE A 199 8.38 -4.70 30.31
N ASN A 200 9.42 -3.91 30.03
CA ASN A 200 10.01 -3.84 28.68
C ASN A 200 10.47 -5.22 28.19
N LYS A 201 11.06 -6.04 29.06
CA LYS A 201 11.49 -7.41 28.72
C LYS A 201 10.30 -8.33 28.45
N ILE A 202 9.18 -8.15 29.15
CA ILE A 202 7.93 -8.88 28.93
C ILE A 202 7.23 -8.42 27.64
N GLU A 203 7.18 -7.12 27.36
CA GLU A 203 6.62 -6.58 26.11
C GLU A 203 7.44 -6.98 24.88
N HIS A 204 8.76 -7.09 25.03
CA HIS A 204 9.65 -7.63 24.01
C HIS A 204 9.64 -9.15 23.93
N SER A 205 9.01 -9.84 24.89
CA SER A 205 8.92 -11.29 24.86
C SER A 205 8.09 -11.73 23.65
N GLY A 206 8.65 -12.63 22.84
CA GLY A 206 7.96 -13.17 21.67
C GLY A 206 6.69 -13.96 22.00
N LEU A 207 6.49 -14.30 23.28
CA LEU A 207 5.28 -14.94 23.77
C LEU A 207 4.13 -13.94 23.93
N MET A 208 4.37 -12.77 24.54
CA MET A 208 3.32 -11.76 24.68
C MET A 208 2.86 -11.18 23.35
N GLN A 209 3.79 -10.99 22.41
CA GLN A 209 3.47 -10.52 21.07
C GLN A 209 2.60 -11.50 20.26
N ARG A 210 2.36 -12.73 20.74
CA ARG A 210 1.46 -13.71 20.11
C ARG A 210 0.05 -13.70 20.69
N PHE A 211 -0.23 -12.92 21.73
CA PHE A 211 -1.57 -12.83 22.29
C PHE A 211 -2.40 -11.74 21.57
N PRO A 212 -3.70 -11.96 21.31
CA PRO A 212 -4.48 -11.11 20.42
C PRO A 212 -5.00 -9.81 21.07
N PHE A 213 -4.60 -9.47 22.29
CA PHE A 213 -5.20 -8.38 23.08
C PHE A 213 -4.31 -7.14 23.27
N GLY A 214 -3.21 -7.04 22.52
CA GLY A 214 -2.38 -5.83 22.52
C GLY A 214 -3.09 -4.63 21.89
N ALA A 215 -2.63 -3.42 22.22
CA ALA A 215 -3.11 -2.14 21.69
C ALA A 215 -2.93 -1.99 20.17
N PHE A 216 -1.76 -2.38 19.67
CA PHE A 216 -1.43 -2.35 18.25
C PHE A 216 -1.24 -3.78 17.75
N ALA A 217 -1.71 -4.06 16.53
CA ALA A 217 -1.48 -5.33 15.86
C ALA A 217 -0.76 -5.09 14.52
N GLY A 218 0.39 -5.76 14.36
CA GLY A 218 1.11 -5.83 13.09
C GLY A 218 0.83 -7.16 12.41
N ILE A 219 0.45 -7.13 11.14
CA ILE A 219 0.23 -8.31 10.29
C ILE A 219 1.16 -8.20 9.10
N ASN A 220 1.94 -9.26 8.84
CA ASN A 220 2.77 -9.38 7.67
C ASN A 220 2.21 -10.46 6.75
N VAL A 221 2.02 -10.11 5.48
CA VAL A 221 1.42 -10.94 4.44
C VAL A 221 2.43 -11.09 3.31
N ILE A 222 2.57 -12.30 2.78
CA ILE A 222 3.36 -12.57 1.57
C ILE A 222 2.34 -12.77 0.43
N PRO A 223 2.08 -11.75 -0.42
CA PRO A 223 1.13 -11.89 -1.51
C PRO A 223 1.65 -12.88 -2.58
N VAL A 224 0.73 -13.42 -3.38
CA VAL A 224 1.09 -14.17 -4.59
C VAL A 224 1.21 -13.16 -5.73
N PRO A 225 2.39 -12.99 -6.35
CA PRO A 225 2.56 -12.01 -7.43
C PRO A 225 1.61 -12.30 -8.59
N ARG A 226 0.92 -11.27 -9.07
CA ARG A 226 0.04 -11.37 -10.24
C ARG A 226 0.75 -10.78 -11.45
N TYR A 227 0.93 -11.59 -12.49
CA TYR A 227 1.50 -11.14 -13.76
C TYR A 227 0.40 -11.05 -14.81
N LYS A 228 0.18 -9.85 -15.34
CA LYS A 228 -0.64 -9.69 -16.55
C LYS A 228 0.18 -10.15 -17.76
N THR A 229 -0.17 -11.29 -18.33
CA THR A 229 0.45 -11.77 -19.56
C THR A 229 -0.30 -11.20 -20.77
N ARG A 230 0.44 -10.65 -21.73
CA ARG A 230 -0.11 -10.42 -23.08
C ARG A 230 0.13 -11.69 -23.88
N PRO A 231 -0.92 -12.39 -24.39
CA PRO A 231 -0.72 -13.59 -25.18
C PRO A 231 0.08 -13.25 -26.44
N LEU A 232 1.30 -13.77 -26.52
CA LEU A 232 2.14 -13.62 -27.70
C LEU A 232 1.63 -14.59 -28.76
N ALA A 233 0.94 -14.07 -29.78
CA ALA A 233 0.49 -14.86 -30.91
C ALA A 233 1.70 -15.30 -31.75
N LEU A 234 2.22 -16.50 -31.47
CA LEU A 234 3.31 -17.08 -32.26
C LEU A 234 2.77 -17.57 -33.61
N LYS A 235 3.13 -16.88 -34.69
CA LYS A 235 2.93 -17.36 -36.06
C LYS A 235 4.01 -18.40 -36.37
N TYR A 236 3.75 -19.66 -36.05
CA TYR A 236 4.62 -20.76 -36.45
C TYR A 236 4.14 -21.36 -37.78
N ARG A 237 5.04 -21.50 -38.75
CA ARG A 237 4.77 -22.18 -40.01
C ARG A 237 5.18 -23.64 -39.86
N VAL A 238 4.20 -24.54 -39.85
CA VAL A 238 4.46 -25.99 -39.84
C VAL A 238 5.24 -26.34 -41.10
N LYS A 239 6.49 -26.78 -40.96
CA LYS A 239 7.26 -27.38 -42.05
C LYS A 239 6.58 -28.71 -42.39
N GLN A 240 5.82 -28.76 -43.49
CA GLN A 240 5.41 -30.05 -44.03
C GLN A 240 6.66 -30.79 -44.49
N LYS A 241 6.89 -31.99 -43.93
CA LYS A 241 7.85 -32.95 -44.49
C LYS A 241 7.29 -33.43 -45.83
N THR A 242 7.75 -32.84 -46.93
CA THR A 242 7.61 -33.42 -48.26
C THR A 242 8.69 -34.48 -48.44
N GLY A 243 8.30 -35.76 -48.40
CA GLY A 243 9.25 -36.86 -48.57
C GLY A 243 8.63 -38.26 -48.44
N GLY A 244 7.76 -38.60 -49.39
CA GLY A 244 7.57 -39.96 -49.94
C GLY A 244 7.10 -41.09 -49.02
N LEU A 245 5.80 -41.41 -49.09
CA LEU A 245 5.33 -42.80 -49.09
C LEU A 245 3.98 -42.86 -49.82
N SER A 246 4.01 -43.54 -50.96
CA SER A 246 2.89 -43.81 -51.85
C SER A 246 1.85 -44.70 -51.19
N GLY A 247 0.57 -44.36 -51.39
CA GLY A 247 -0.53 -45.32 -51.40
C GLY A 247 -1.23 -45.53 -50.06
N TYR A 248 -2.24 -44.72 -49.77
CA TYR A 248 -3.62 -45.18 -49.56
C TYR A 248 -4.50 -43.93 -49.42
N ALA A 249 -5.38 -43.72 -50.39
CA ALA A 249 -6.34 -42.62 -50.38
C ALA A 249 -7.44 -42.89 -49.32
N GLY A 250 -7.18 -42.47 -48.08
CA GLY A 250 -8.19 -42.29 -47.06
C GLY A 250 -8.66 -40.84 -47.05
N ARG A 251 -9.91 -40.59 -47.45
CA ARG A 251 -10.55 -39.27 -47.38
C ARG A 251 -10.37 -38.65 -45.99
N VAL A 252 -9.72 -37.50 -45.90
CA VAL A 252 -9.81 -36.62 -44.74
C VAL A 252 -10.42 -35.30 -45.23
N ARG A 253 -11.64 -35.04 -44.77
CA ARG A 253 -12.41 -33.81 -45.02
C ARG A 253 -11.63 -32.59 -44.53
N ASP A 254 -11.84 -31.47 -45.21
CA ASP A 254 -11.39 -30.13 -44.87
C ASP A 254 -11.42 -29.86 -43.36
N ILE A 255 -10.24 -29.78 -42.75
CA ILE A 255 -10.09 -29.23 -41.40
C ILE A 255 -9.79 -27.74 -41.57
N HIS A 256 -10.84 -26.95 -41.36
CA HIS A 256 -10.78 -25.51 -41.13
C HIS A 256 -9.58 -25.11 -40.25
N ASN A 257 -8.96 -23.98 -40.59
CA ASN A 257 -8.08 -23.19 -39.73
C ASN A 257 -8.58 -23.19 -38.28
N LYS A 258 -8.01 -24.05 -37.44
CA LYS A 258 -8.21 -23.98 -35.98
C LYS A 258 -7.12 -23.11 -35.39
N THR A 259 -7.47 -21.85 -35.14
CA THR A 259 -6.86 -21.06 -34.08
C THR A 259 -7.05 -21.85 -32.78
N ILE A 260 -5.96 -22.33 -32.18
CA ILE A 260 -6.02 -22.92 -30.83
C ILE A 260 -6.16 -21.73 -29.87
N ILE A 261 -7.41 -21.40 -29.55
CA ILE A 261 -7.75 -20.49 -28.47
C ILE A 261 -7.77 -21.34 -27.21
N ASN A 262 -6.78 -21.17 -26.33
CA ASN A 262 -6.86 -21.70 -24.98
C ASN A 262 -7.96 -20.91 -24.27
N ARG A 263 -9.14 -21.53 -24.12
CA ARG A 263 -10.25 -20.97 -23.35
C ARG A 263 -9.98 -21.27 -21.90
N ASP A 264 -9.76 -20.23 -21.10
CA ASP A 264 -10.32 -20.17 -19.74
C ASP A 264 -10.57 -18.73 -19.31
N THR A 265 -11.83 -18.51 -18.91
CA THR A 265 -12.38 -17.45 -18.04
C THR A 265 -12.64 -16.01 -18.57
N PHE A 266 -13.95 -15.72 -18.64
CA PHE A 266 -14.69 -14.46 -18.42
C PHE A 266 -14.31 -13.16 -19.18
N ASN A 267 -15.11 -12.86 -20.22
CA ASN A 267 -15.22 -11.53 -20.84
C ASN A 267 -16.46 -10.79 -20.29
N LEU A 268 -16.26 -9.60 -19.73
CA LEU A 268 -17.25 -8.51 -19.71
C LEU A 268 -16.93 -7.57 -20.89
N PRO A 269 -17.92 -6.99 -21.59
CA PRO A 269 -17.65 -6.23 -22.81
C PRO A 269 -17.11 -4.83 -22.48
N LEU A 270 -15.88 -4.54 -22.91
CA LEU A 270 -15.35 -3.18 -22.97
C LEU A 270 -15.91 -2.46 -24.21
N LYS A 271 -16.49 -1.27 -24.01
CA LYS A 271 -16.89 -0.36 -25.09
C LYS A 271 -15.65 0.18 -25.84
N PRO A 272 -15.70 0.37 -27.16
CA PRO A 272 -14.58 0.91 -27.92
C PRO A 272 -14.37 2.41 -27.62
N VAL A 273 -13.14 2.77 -27.25
CA VAL A 273 -12.69 4.17 -27.14
C VAL A 273 -12.31 4.65 -28.53
N ASN A 274 -12.99 5.69 -29.02
CA ASN A 274 -12.70 6.35 -30.28
C ASN A 274 -11.36 7.10 -30.20
N HIS A 275 -10.37 6.67 -30.97
CA HIS A 275 -9.12 7.42 -31.16
C HIS A 275 -9.41 8.70 -31.97
N LYS A 276 -9.38 9.87 -31.31
CA LYS A 276 -9.27 11.17 -31.99
C LYS A 276 -7.83 11.36 -32.47
N LYS A 277 -7.70 11.84 -33.71
CA LYS A 277 -6.46 12.14 -34.45
C LYS A 277 -5.49 13.06 -33.66
N PRO A 278 -4.17 12.96 -33.91
CA PRO A 278 -3.18 13.82 -33.28
C PRO A 278 -3.33 15.29 -33.73
N LEU A 279 -3.26 16.20 -32.77
CA LEU A 279 -3.23 17.66 -32.97
C LEU A 279 -1.87 18.06 -33.57
N THR A 280 -1.93 18.91 -34.60
CA THR A 280 -0.78 19.59 -35.22
C THR A 280 -0.14 20.61 -34.26
N PRO A 281 1.17 20.89 -34.37
CA PRO A 281 1.83 21.86 -33.49
C PRO A 281 1.35 23.29 -33.77
N ALA A 282 1.01 24.01 -32.71
CA ALA A 282 0.66 25.42 -32.76
C ALA A 282 1.89 26.29 -33.03
N THR A 283 1.74 27.20 -33.98
CA THR A 283 2.71 28.22 -34.38
C THR A 283 2.96 29.21 -33.24
N ILE A 284 4.24 29.44 -32.94
CA ILE A 284 4.73 30.44 -31.99
C ILE A 284 4.49 31.84 -32.57
N ALA A 285 3.80 32.71 -31.82
CA ALA A 285 3.75 34.15 -32.09
C ALA A 285 4.75 34.88 -31.17
N PRO A 286 5.38 35.98 -31.62
CA PRO A 286 6.53 36.58 -30.96
C PRO A 286 6.15 37.43 -29.73
N ALA A 287 7.12 37.54 -28.82
CA ALA A 287 7.09 38.33 -27.60
C ALA A 287 6.82 39.82 -27.85
N GLY A 288 5.88 40.38 -27.10
CA GLY A 288 5.70 41.83 -26.93
C GLY A 288 6.24 42.26 -25.57
N GLU A 289 7.19 43.17 -25.58
CA GLU A 289 7.68 43.96 -24.45
C GLU A 289 6.55 44.80 -23.84
N ILE A 290 6.35 44.81 -22.51
CA ILE A 290 5.87 45.99 -21.75
C ILE A 290 6.42 45.96 -20.29
N GLU A 291 7.29 46.93 -20.04
CA GLU A 291 7.54 47.79 -18.87
C GLU A 291 7.49 47.27 -17.41
N TYR A 292 8.63 47.46 -16.73
CA TYR A 292 8.80 47.48 -15.28
C TYR A 292 8.25 48.78 -14.69
N GLY A 293 7.24 48.67 -13.82
CA GLY A 293 6.74 49.75 -12.96
C GLY A 293 7.09 49.49 -11.50
N SER A 294 8.04 50.28 -10.99
CA SER A 294 8.49 50.41 -9.60
C SER A 294 7.39 50.84 -8.63
N PHE A 295 7.26 50.16 -7.49
CA PHE A 295 6.67 50.72 -6.27
C PHE A 295 7.44 50.25 -5.03
N PHE A 296 8.29 51.14 -4.53
CA PHE A 296 8.62 51.28 -3.11
C PHE A 296 7.68 52.35 -2.55
N ILE A 297 6.92 52.03 -1.49
CA ILE A 297 6.83 52.77 -0.20
C ILE A 297 6.36 51.75 0.85
#